data_AF-M7XAT4-F1
#
_entry.id   AF-M7XAT4-F1
#
_cell.length_a   1.000
_cell.length_b   1.000
_cell.length_c   1.000
_cell.angle_alpha   90.00
_cell.angle_beta   90.00
_cell.angle_gamma   90.00
#
_symmetry.space_group_name_H-M   'P 1'
#
loop_
_entity.id
_entity.type
_entity.pdbx_description
1 polymer ?
#
loop_
_entity_poly.entity_id
_entity_poly.type
_entity_poly.pdbx_seq_one_letter_code
_entity_poly.pdbx_strand_id
1 'polypeptide(L)'
;MKNTKSTTFKFVLLLSFSLLLGVDGMAQFSGNNHDISGFTKINDLKIVNDKDEVEGQIEIAEAYSKARGATIFSPMNRINNRARRKLLEEASMRGASHVWVLHRTIEGGFGRFVSYHAVFYRHVDLAINPEKVRNFLQDGNLRPVQISKADRNGAGLKTEMLMSQFKLDPNTIKVKDKRVFVENVYLGGAETKGVNDSFERTFEVIGIDDKFIIVAEEVQEGKTFEARVYEKVQK
;
A
#
# COMPACT_ATOMS: atom_id res chain seq x y z
N MET A 1 10.93 31.11 61.05
CA MET A 1 11.70 30.64 59.87
C MET A 1 11.64 29.13 59.79
N LYS A 2 10.93 28.59 58.79
CA LYS A 2 11.24 27.35 58.03
C LYS A 2 10.10 27.17 57.01
N ASN A 3 10.32 27.72 55.82
CA ASN A 3 9.46 27.55 54.64
C ASN A 3 9.76 26.18 54.03
N THR A 4 8.88 25.21 54.22
CA THR A 4 8.88 23.98 53.44
C THR A 4 8.12 24.24 52.14
N LYS A 5 8.89 24.46 51.07
CA LYS A 5 8.37 24.56 49.70
C LYS A 5 7.83 23.19 49.30
N SER A 6 6.51 23.09 49.18
CA SER A 6 5.83 21.96 48.54
C SER A 6 6.17 21.98 47.05
N THR A 7 7.07 21.09 46.64
CA THR A 7 7.44 20.89 45.24
C THR A 7 6.27 20.15 44.57
N THR A 8 5.34 20.93 44.03
CA THR A 8 4.30 20.43 43.11
C THR A 8 4.95 19.66 41.98
N PHE A 9 4.87 18.33 42.07
CA PHE A 9 5.29 17.38 41.06
C PHE A 9 4.29 17.48 39.90
N LYS A 10 4.47 18.49 39.03
CA LYS A 10 3.78 18.59 37.75
C LYS A 10 4.37 17.53 36.81
N PHE A 11 3.94 16.29 36.98
CA PHE A 11 4.17 15.27 35.98
C PHE A 11 3.40 15.69 34.74
N VAL A 12 4.17 16.07 33.72
CA VAL A 12 3.73 16.38 32.37
C VAL A 12 3.03 15.14 31.82
N LEU A 13 1.70 15.08 32.00
CA LEU A 13 0.80 14.13 31.37
C LEU A 13 0.58 14.55 29.91
N LEU A 14 1.67 14.59 29.14
CA LEU A 14 1.67 15.01 27.73
C LEU A 14 2.03 13.84 26.81
N LEU A 15 1.62 12.62 27.18
CA LEU A 15 2.08 11.41 26.51
C LEU A 15 1.05 10.29 26.46
N SER A 16 -0.18 10.56 26.00
CA SER A 16 -1.09 9.48 25.55
C SER A 16 -2.36 9.98 24.84
N PHE A 17 -2.28 10.99 23.97
CA PHE A 17 -3.42 11.33 23.09
C PHE A 17 -3.05 11.40 21.60
N SER A 18 -2.01 10.68 21.20
CA SER A 18 -1.72 10.38 19.79
C SER A 18 -2.07 8.93 19.40
N LEU A 19 -2.72 8.18 20.31
CA LEU A 19 -3.15 6.79 20.08
C LEU A 19 -4.53 6.65 19.40
N LEU A 20 -5.20 7.75 19.07
CA LEU A 20 -6.53 7.77 18.42
C LEU A 20 -6.51 8.18 16.94
N LEU A 21 -5.37 8.58 16.36
CA LEU A 21 -5.25 8.92 14.92
C LEU A 21 -4.84 7.72 14.06
N GLY A 22 -5.35 6.53 14.39
CA GLY A 22 -5.03 5.28 13.70
C GLY A 22 -5.76 5.05 12.37
N VAL A 23 -6.38 6.08 11.77
CA VAL A 23 -7.29 5.93 10.63
C VAL A 23 -6.94 6.79 9.41
N ASP A 24 -6.04 7.77 9.51
CA ASP A 24 -5.89 8.77 8.44
C ASP A 24 -5.00 8.34 7.26
N GLY A 25 -4.20 7.29 7.39
CA GLY A 25 -3.39 6.79 6.26
C GLY A 25 -4.25 6.22 5.11
N MET A 26 -5.49 5.81 5.41
CA MET A 26 -6.37 5.07 4.50
C MET A 26 -7.32 5.97 3.71
N ALA A 27 -7.76 7.09 4.28
CA ALA A 27 -8.56 8.10 3.58
C ALA A 27 -7.78 8.83 2.48
N GLN A 28 -6.45 8.69 2.47
CA GLN A 28 -5.57 9.32 1.49
C GLN A 28 -5.39 8.46 0.22
N PHE A 29 -5.34 7.12 0.31
CA PHE A 29 -5.03 6.27 -0.87
C PHE A 29 -6.00 6.44 -2.05
N SER A 30 -7.26 6.77 -1.79
CA SER A 30 -8.16 7.34 -2.78
C SER A 30 -8.79 8.56 -2.14
N GLY A 31 -8.33 9.76 -2.49
CA GLY A 31 -8.90 11.00 -1.95
C GLY A 31 -10.42 10.94 -1.96
N ASN A 32 -11.02 10.92 -0.76
CA ASN A 32 -12.45 10.98 -0.46
C ASN A 32 -13.41 10.33 -1.51
N ASN A 33 -13.84 9.09 -1.25
CA ASN A 33 -15.03 8.45 -1.83
C ASN A 33 -15.09 8.16 -3.35
N HIS A 34 -14.02 8.32 -4.13
CA HIS A 34 -14.04 7.86 -5.53
C HIS A 34 -13.72 6.37 -5.64
N ASP A 35 -14.60 5.59 -6.26
CA ASP A 35 -14.37 4.17 -6.54
C ASP A 35 -13.62 4.03 -7.86
N ILE A 36 -12.33 3.68 -7.77
CA ILE A 36 -11.45 3.49 -8.92
C ILE A 36 -11.60 2.04 -9.38
N SER A 37 -12.04 1.83 -10.63
CA SER A 37 -12.24 0.49 -11.17
C SER A 37 -10.94 -0.33 -11.12
N GLY A 38 -11.06 -1.59 -10.66
CA GLY A 38 -9.93 -2.51 -10.50
C GLY A 38 -9.20 -2.41 -9.15
N PHE A 39 -9.41 -1.33 -8.39
CA PHE A 39 -8.78 -1.12 -7.10
C PHE A 39 -9.76 -1.45 -5.95
N THR A 40 -9.32 -2.25 -4.97
CA THR A 40 -10.12 -2.56 -3.78
C THR A 40 -9.50 -1.89 -2.55
N LYS A 41 -10.31 -1.12 -1.82
CA LYS A 41 -9.89 -0.48 -0.56
C LYS A 41 -9.71 -1.55 0.51
N ILE A 42 -8.89 -1.24 1.51
CA ILE A 42 -8.53 -2.17 2.58
C ILE A 42 -9.75 -2.70 3.36
N ASN A 43 -10.77 -1.86 3.57
CA ASN A 43 -11.99 -2.26 4.28
C ASN A 43 -12.89 -3.17 3.44
N ASP A 44 -12.73 -3.17 2.12
CA ASP A 44 -13.54 -3.93 1.17
C ASP A 44 -12.85 -5.25 0.76
N LEU A 45 -11.61 -5.48 1.22
CA LEU A 45 -10.90 -6.73 0.98
C LEU A 45 -11.59 -7.91 1.68
N LYS A 46 -11.91 -8.95 0.90
CA LYS A 46 -12.46 -10.20 1.43
C LYS A 46 -11.33 -11.10 1.93
N ILE A 47 -11.35 -11.45 3.22
CA ILE A 47 -10.48 -12.51 3.75
C ILE A 47 -11.20 -13.84 3.54
N VAL A 48 -10.59 -14.75 2.82
CA VAL A 48 -11.11 -16.09 2.58
C VAL A 48 -10.37 -17.10 3.44
N ASN A 49 -11.10 -18.12 3.90
CA ASN A 49 -10.53 -19.21 4.70
C ASN A 49 -10.40 -20.50 3.88
N ASP A 50 -11.14 -20.61 2.78
CA ASP A 50 -11.09 -21.75 1.86
C ASP A 50 -10.44 -21.35 0.54
N LYS A 51 -9.67 -22.27 -0.05
CA LYS A 51 -9.05 -22.09 -1.36
C LYS A 51 -10.09 -22.05 -2.48
N ASP A 52 -11.20 -22.78 -2.31
CA ASP A 52 -12.25 -22.86 -3.32
C ASP A 52 -12.92 -21.49 -3.56
N GLU A 53 -12.90 -20.60 -2.57
CA GLU A 53 -13.42 -19.22 -2.72
C GLU A 53 -12.58 -18.33 -3.65
N VAL A 54 -11.34 -18.73 -3.95
CA VAL A 54 -10.42 -18.01 -4.86
C VAL A 54 -10.16 -18.77 -6.15
N GLU A 55 -10.88 -19.86 -6.40
CA GLU A 55 -10.79 -20.59 -7.66
C GLU A 55 -11.16 -19.68 -8.84
N GLY A 56 -10.35 -19.74 -9.90
CA GLY A 56 -10.53 -18.92 -11.10
C GLY A 56 -10.15 -17.44 -10.96
N GLN A 57 -9.82 -16.97 -9.76
CA GLN A 57 -9.31 -15.61 -9.55
C GLN A 57 -7.88 -15.42 -10.09
N ILE A 58 -7.47 -14.17 -10.26
CA ILE A 58 -6.12 -13.82 -10.73
C ILE A 58 -5.19 -13.78 -9.51
N GLU A 59 -4.24 -14.70 -9.44
CA GLU A 59 -3.20 -14.66 -8.41
C GLU A 59 -2.25 -13.48 -8.63
N ILE A 60 -2.02 -12.70 -7.58
CA ILE A 60 -1.16 -11.52 -7.64
C ILE A 60 0.22 -11.85 -7.07
N ALA A 61 0.26 -12.25 -5.80
CA ALA A 61 1.49 -12.49 -5.06
C ALA A 61 1.21 -13.22 -3.74
N GLU A 62 2.26 -13.88 -3.25
CA GLU A 62 2.35 -14.38 -1.88
C GLU A 62 2.94 -13.31 -0.94
N ALA A 63 2.39 -13.21 0.26
CA ALA A 63 2.80 -12.20 1.23
C ALA A 63 2.89 -12.70 2.66
N TYR A 64 3.81 -12.06 3.40
CA TYR A 64 4.07 -12.33 4.79
C TYR A 64 3.98 -11.03 5.58
N SER A 65 3.14 -11.03 6.63
CA SER A 65 3.03 -9.90 7.55
C SER A 65 3.36 -10.34 8.96
N LYS A 66 4.11 -9.50 9.69
CA LYS A 66 4.46 -9.75 11.10
C LYS A 66 4.36 -8.47 11.93
N ALA A 67 3.89 -8.63 13.15
CA ALA A 67 3.93 -7.61 14.19
C ALA A 67 4.42 -8.19 15.52
N ARG A 68 5.31 -7.45 16.19
CA ARG A 68 5.80 -7.75 17.55
C ARG A 68 5.21 -6.80 18.58
N GLY A 69 5.00 -7.28 19.80
CA GLY A 69 4.72 -6.44 20.96
C GLY A 69 5.88 -5.48 21.22
N ALA A 70 5.59 -4.22 21.52
CA ALA A 70 6.63 -3.27 21.91
C ALA A 70 7.18 -3.58 23.32
N THR A 71 6.35 -4.23 24.14
CA THR A 71 6.66 -4.67 25.49
C THR A 71 6.07 -6.05 25.73
N ILE A 72 6.55 -6.73 26.78
CA ILE A 72 5.98 -8.00 27.26
C ILE A 72 4.52 -7.88 27.72
N PHE A 73 4.01 -6.67 27.92
CA PHE A 73 2.62 -6.43 28.33
C PHE A 73 1.71 -6.00 27.17
N SER A 74 2.25 -5.93 25.94
CA SER A 74 1.47 -5.54 24.78
C SER A 74 0.30 -6.50 24.55
N PRO A 75 -0.96 -6.04 24.49
CA PRO A 75 -2.12 -6.91 24.31
C PRO A 75 -2.03 -7.69 22.99
N MET A 76 -2.29 -9.00 23.03
CA MET A 76 -2.18 -9.85 21.83
C MET A 76 -3.14 -9.40 20.72
N ASN A 77 -4.34 -8.94 21.09
CA ASN A 77 -5.30 -8.38 20.14
C ASN A 77 -4.75 -7.16 19.38
N ARG A 78 -3.98 -6.29 20.05
CA ARG A 78 -3.36 -5.13 19.41
C ARG A 78 -2.26 -5.54 18.43
N ILE A 79 -1.47 -6.56 18.78
CA ILE A 79 -0.43 -7.11 17.90
C ILE A 79 -1.08 -7.76 16.68
N ASN A 80 -2.14 -8.55 16.90
CA ASN A 80 -2.94 -9.18 15.86
C ASN A 80 -3.52 -8.16 14.88
N ASN A 81 -4.18 -7.11 15.39
CA ASN A 81 -4.78 -6.06 14.57
C ASN A 81 -3.73 -5.32 13.73
N ARG A 82 -2.53 -5.10 14.28
CA ARG A 82 -1.41 -4.51 13.53
C ARG A 82 -0.91 -5.42 12.42
N ALA A 83 -0.70 -6.72 12.69
CA ALA A 83 -0.26 -7.66 11.67
C ALA A 83 -1.30 -7.82 10.55
N ARG A 84 -2.59 -7.93 10.92
CA ARG A 84 -3.71 -7.97 9.97
C ARG A 84 -3.77 -6.68 9.14
N ARG A 85 -3.72 -5.51 9.77
CA ARG A 85 -3.74 -4.23 9.06
C ARG A 85 -2.61 -4.14 8.03
N LYS A 86 -1.37 -4.48 8.39
CA LYS A 86 -0.23 -4.49 7.47
C LYS A 86 -0.43 -5.43 6.28
N LEU A 87 -1.01 -6.61 6.52
CA LEU A 87 -1.30 -7.58 5.46
C LEU A 87 -2.31 -7.00 4.47
N LEU A 88 -3.40 -6.42 4.98
CA LEU A 88 -4.43 -5.84 4.15
C LEU A 88 -3.97 -4.55 3.43
N GLU A 89 -3.12 -3.75 4.07
CA GLU A 89 -2.44 -2.62 3.45
C GLU A 89 -1.62 -3.07 2.23
N GLU A 90 -0.77 -4.10 2.38
CA GLU A 90 0.00 -4.66 1.26
C GLU A 90 -0.92 -5.26 0.17
N ALA A 91 -1.97 -5.97 0.57
CA ALA A 91 -2.93 -6.57 -0.36
C ALA A 91 -3.64 -5.52 -1.23
N SER A 92 -4.18 -4.47 -0.61
CA SER A 92 -4.86 -3.39 -1.31
C SER A 92 -3.89 -2.66 -2.22
N MET A 93 -2.68 -2.35 -1.74
CA MET A 93 -1.64 -1.75 -2.57
C MET A 93 -1.26 -2.62 -3.77
N ARG A 94 -1.29 -3.95 -3.67
CA ARG A 94 -1.06 -4.86 -4.80
C ARG A 94 -2.29 -5.02 -5.70
N GLY A 95 -3.37 -4.28 -5.46
CA GLY A 95 -4.63 -4.37 -6.22
C GLY A 95 -5.37 -5.68 -5.99
N ALA A 96 -5.18 -6.32 -4.84
CA ALA A 96 -5.95 -7.49 -4.45
C ALA A 96 -7.38 -7.10 -4.10
N SER A 97 -8.27 -8.07 -4.21
CA SER A 97 -9.66 -8.01 -3.73
C SER A 97 -9.93 -9.08 -2.67
N HIS A 98 -9.16 -10.17 -2.71
CA HIS A 98 -9.27 -11.31 -1.83
C HIS A 98 -7.91 -11.63 -1.22
N VAL A 99 -7.91 -12.07 0.04
CA VAL A 99 -6.72 -12.49 0.78
C VAL A 99 -6.98 -13.86 1.37
N TRP A 100 -6.31 -14.88 0.84
CA TRP A 100 -6.36 -16.23 1.37
C TRP A 100 -5.26 -16.42 2.41
N VAL A 101 -5.64 -16.57 3.68
CA VAL A 101 -4.68 -16.76 4.77
C VAL A 101 -4.34 -18.24 4.89
N LEU A 102 -3.14 -18.61 4.44
CA LEU A 102 -2.60 -19.97 4.54
C LEU A 102 -2.32 -20.34 5.98
N HIS A 103 -1.59 -19.47 6.68
CA HIS A 103 -1.15 -19.72 8.05
C HIS A 103 -1.21 -18.44 8.89
N ARG A 104 -1.59 -18.62 10.15
CA ARG A 104 -1.53 -17.60 11.19
C ARG A 104 -0.77 -18.16 12.39
N THR A 105 0.33 -17.52 12.75
CA THR A 105 1.14 -17.88 13.91
C THR A 105 0.94 -16.85 15.01
N ILE A 106 0.71 -17.31 16.23
CA ILE A 106 0.62 -16.48 17.43
C ILE A 106 1.60 -17.05 18.43
N GLU A 107 2.55 -16.23 18.87
CA GLU A 107 3.53 -16.63 19.88
C GLU A 107 3.41 -15.73 21.12
N GLY A 108 3.23 -16.36 22.29
CA GLY A 108 3.15 -15.69 23.58
C GLY A 108 4.52 -15.40 24.21
N GLY A 109 4.53 -14.91 25.45
CA GLY A 109 5.76 -14.74 26.23
C GLY A 109 6.61 -13.51 25.87
N PHE A 110 7.94 -13.64 26.08
CA PHE A 110 8.93 -12.60 25.78
C PHE A 110 9.14 -12.52 24.26
N GLY A 111 8.96 -11.34 23.67
CA GLY A 111 9.04 -11.19 22.21
C GLY A 111 7.76 -11.58 21.45
N ARG A 112 6.62 -11.66 22.15
CA ARG A 112 5.29 -11.97 21.59
C ARG A 112 5.03 -11.37 20.20
N PHE A 113 4.53 -12.19 19.29
CA PHE A 113 4.25 -11.75 17.93
C PHE A 113 3.04 -12.45 17.33
N VAL A 114 2.51 -11.81 16.28
CA VAL A 114 1.56 -12.42 15.36
C VAL A 114 2.13 -12.29 13.96
N SER A 115 2.07 -13.37 13.19
CA SER A 115 2.37 -13.36 11.76
C SER A 115 1.27 -14.03 10.94
N TYR A 116 1.13 -13.53 9.72
CA TYR A 116 0.25 -14.04 8.68
C TYR A 116 1.08 -14.39 7.46
N HIS A 117 0.76 -15.52 6.85
CA HIS A 117 1.20 -15.94 5.53
C HIS A 117 -0.04 -16.10 4.67
N ALA A 118 -0.10 -15.40 3.55
CA ALA A 118 -1.28 -15.33 2.71
C ALA A 118 -0.92 -15.21 1.23
N VAL A 119 -1.89 -15.55 0.38
CA VAL A 119 -1.85 -15.31 -1.06
C VAL A 119 -2.92 -14.30 -1.43
N PHE A 120 -2.56 -13.35 -2.30
CA PHE A 120 -3.43 -12.28 -2.74
C PHE A 120 -4.03 -12.58 -4.10
N TYR A 121 -5.33 -12.34 -4.23
CA TYR A 121 -6.08 -12.59 -5.45
C TYR A 121 -6.91 -11.37 -5.87
N ARG A 122 -7.03 -11.18 -7.18
CA ARG A 122 -7.94 -10.23 -7.82
C ARG A 122 -9.10 -10.97 -8.46
N HIS A 123 -10.31 -10.54 -8.14
CA HIS A 123 -11.52 -11.02 -8.79
C HIS A 123 -11.46 -10.71 -10.28
N VAL A 124 -11.92 -11.63 -11.12
CA VAL A 124 -11.83 -11.50 -12.59
C VAL A 124 -12.59 -10.27 -13.12
N ASP A 125 -13.69 -9.88 -12.49
CA ASP A 125 -14.47 -8.68 -12.84
C ASP A 125 -13.72 -7.37 -12.56
N LEU A 126 -12.67 -7.43 -11.74
CA LEU A 126 -11.80 -6.29 -11.44
C LEU A 126 -10.53 -6.31 -12.30
N ALA A 127 -10.45 -7.19 -13.31
CA ALA A 127 -9.32 -7.23 -14.22
C ALA A 127 -9.18 -5.91 -14.99
N ILE A 128 -7.94 -5.43 -15.12
CA ILE A 128 -7.66 -4.17 -15.80
C ILE A 128 -7.72 -4.37 -17.31
N ASN A 129 -8.51 -3.55 -18.00
CA ASN A 129 -8.58 -3.55 -19.46
C ASN A 129 -7.37 -2.81 -20.06
N PRO A 130 -6.48 -3.48 -20.82
CA PRO A 130 -5.29 -2.85 -21.39
C PRO A 130 -5.60 -1.74 -22.41
N GLU A 131 -6.71 -1.82 -23.14
CA GLU A 131 -7.13 -0.77 -24.07
C GLU A 131 -7.52 0.51 -23.32
N LYS A 132 -8.20 0.37 -22.18
CA LYS A 132 -8.54 1.52 -21.31
C LYS A 132 -7.26 2.19 -20.78
N VAL A 133 -6.26 1.39 -20.39
CA VAL A 133 -4.94 1.91 -19.97
C VAL A 133 -4.27 2.66 -21.11
N ARG A 134 -4.24 2.09 -22.32
CA ARG A 134 -3.65 2.72 -23.49
C ARG A 134 -4.29 4.07 -23.80
N ASN A 135 -5.61 4.12 -23.86
CA ASN A 135 -6.35 5.36 -24.15
C ASN A 135 -6.10 6.42 -23.05
N PHE A 136 -6.15 6.01 -21.77
CA PHE A 136 -5.89 6.92 -20.65
C PHE A 136 -4.50 7.58 -20.74
N LEU A 137 -3.47 6.80 -21.11
CA LEU A 137 -2.09 7.26 -21.23
C LEU A 137 -1.80 8.06 -22.51
N GLN A 138 -2.49 7.79 -23.61
CA GLN A 138 -2.31 8.53 -24.87
C GLN A 138 -2.92 9.94 -24.81
N ASP A 139 -4.04 10.07 -24.12
CA ASP A 139 -4.87 11.27 -24.16
C ASP A 139 -4.41 12.41 -23.24
N GLY A 140 -3.43 12.20 -22.36
CA GLY A 140 -3.25 13.10 -21.22
C GLY A 140 -1.84 13.23 -20.68
N ASN A 141 -1.56 14.41 -20.14
CA ASN A 141 -0.47 14.58 -19.19
C ASN A 141 -0.92 14.04 -17.83
N LEU A 142 -0.02 13.33 -17.14
CA LEU A 142 -0.28 12.80 -15.81
C LEU A 142 0.32 13.73 -14.75
N ARG A 143 -0.50 14.11 -13.78
CA ARG A 143 -0.04 14.77 -12.56
C ARG A 143 0.14 13.71 -11.46
N PRO A 144 1.34 13.58 -10.87
CA PRO A 144 1.49 12.75 -9.68
C PRO A 144 0.68 13.36 -8.53
N VAL A 145 -0.14 12.54 -7.87
CA VAL A 145 -0.95 12.97 -6.72
C VAL A 145 -0.35 12.44 -5.43
N GLN A 146 -0.07 11.14 -5.42
CA GLN A 146 0.27 10.44 -4.19
C GLN A 146 1.21 9.27 -4.45
N ILE A 147 2.07 9.03 -3.46
CA ILE A 147 2.88 7.83 -3.35
C ILE A 147 2.60 7.20 -1.99
N SER A 148 2.36 5.90 -1.98
CA SER A 148 2.18 5.13 -0.77
C SER A 148 3.17 3.98 -0.76
N LYS A 149 3.74 3.69 0.42
CA LYS A 149 4.77 2.67 0.62
C LYS A 149 4.39 1.76 1.77
N ALA A 150 4.34 0.46 1.52
CA ALA A 150 4.25 -0.57 2.55
C ALA A 150 5.62 -1.24 2.69
N ASP A 151 6.14 -1.23 3.91
CA ASP A 151 7.33 -1.99 4.29
C ASP A 151 6.91 -3.10 5.25
N ARG A 152 7.26 -4.35 4.93
CA ARG A 152 6.98 -5.51 5.78
C ARG A 152 7.60 -5.40 7.17
N ASN A 153 8.69 -4.66 7.33
CA ASN A 153 9.29 -4.37 8.64
C ASN A 153 8.83 -3.03 9.23
N GLY A 154 8.12 -2.22 8.45
CA GLY A 154 7.57 -0.94 8.87
C GLY A 154 6.41 -1.07 9.86
N ALA A 155 6.01 0.10 10.40
CA ALA A 155 4.86 0.23 11.28
C ALA A 155 3.50 0.14 10.55
N GLY A 156 3.51 0.18 9.22
CA GLY A 156 2.34 0.19 8.35
C GLY A 156 2.59 1.01 7.09
N LEU A 157 1.52 1.25 6.35
CA LEU A 157 1.47 2.12 5.18
C LEU A 157 1.96 3.53 5.52
N LYS A 158 2.86 4.06 4.70
CA LYS A 158 3.24 5.48 4.69
C LYS A 158 2.73 6.11 3.40
N THR A 159 2.21 7.32 3.51
CA THR A 159 1.67 8.08 2.37
C THR A 159 2.33 9.44 2.33
N GLU A 160 2.79 9.83 1.15
CA GLU A 160 3.45 11.11 0.89
C GLU A 160 2.86 11.73 -0.39
N MET A 161 2.91 13.06 -0.51
CA MET A 161 2.60 13.73 -1.77
C MET A 161 3.77 13.56 -2.74
N LEU A 162 3.46 13.16 -3.97
CA LEU A 162 4.48 12.90 -4.97
C LEU A 162 4.81 14.18 -5.75
N MET A 163 6.02 14.70 -5.56
CA MET A 163 6.49 15.93 -6.20
C MET A 163 7.23 15.69 -7.53
N SER A 164 7.67 14.46 -7.80
CA SER A 164 8.45 14.13 -9.01
C SER A 164 7.57 13.73 -10.18
N GLN A 165 7.86 14.30 -11.35
CA GLN A 165 7.16 13.97 -12.59
C GLN A 165 7.76 12.70 -13.20
N PHE A 166 6.94 11.65 -13.25
CA PHE A 166 7.21 10.43 -14.01
C PHE A 166 6.21 10.35 -15.15
N LYS A 167 6.64 9.84 -16.30
CA LYS A 167 5.76 9.63 -17.45
C LYS A 167 5.64 8.14 -17.73
N LEU A 168 4.42 7.63 -17.64
CA LEU A 168 4.11 6.26 -18.07
C LEU A 168 4.05 6.24 -19.61
N ASP A 169 4.71 5.27 -20.24
CA ASP A 169 4.75 5.15 -21.70
C ASP A 169 3.61 4.24 -22.20
N PRO A 170 2.65 4.76 -22.99
CA PRO A 170 1.57 3.95 -23.55
C PRO A 170 2.04 2.82 -24.47
N ASN A 171 3.25 2.90 -25.02
CA ASN A 171 3.78 1.90 -25.96
C ASN A 171 4.41 0.69 -25.27
N THR A 172 4.61 0.75 -23.95
CA THR A 172 5.25 -0.32 -23.17
C THR A 172 4.25 -1.22 -22.44
N ILE A 173 2.95 -1.06 -22.74
CA ILE A 173 1.89 -1.85 -22.12
C ILE A 173 2.07 -3.34 -22.47
N LYS A 174 2.26 -4.17 -21.43
CA LYS A 174 2.41 -5.62 -21.52
C LYS A 174 1.34 -6.31 -20.68
N VAL A 175 0.79 -7.40 -21.18
CA VAL A 175 -0.14 -8.25 -20.42
C VAL A 175 0.56 -9.55 -20.06
N LYS A 176 0.61 -9.86 -18.77
CA LYS A 176 1.19 -11.11 -18.27
C LYS A 176 0.31 -11.67 -17.15
N ASP A 177 -0.06 -12.94 -17.24
CA ASP A 177 -0.91 -13.62 -16.26
C ASP A 177 -2.21 -12.86 -15.96
N LYS A 178 -2.86 -12.31 -16.99
CA LYS A 178 -4.06 -11.45 -16.90
C LYS A 178 -3.88 -10.13 -16.12
N ARG A 179 -2.63 -9.73 -15.84
CA ARG A 179 -2.27 -8.45 -15.24
C ARG A 179 -1.65 -7.52 -16.29
N VAL A 180 -1.85 -6.22 -16.12
CA VAL A 180 -1.39 -5.19 -17.05
C VAL A 180 -0.21 -4.46 -16.44
N PHE A 181 0.88 -4.39 -17.20
CA PHE A 181 2.11 -3.72 -16.81
C PHE A 181 2.44 -2.59 -17.76
N VAL A 182 3.06 -1.53 -17.25
CA VAL A 182 3.50 -0.35 -18.01
C VAL A 182 4.87 0.08 -17.50
N GLU A 183 5.75 0.48 -18.41
CA GLU A 183 7.07 1.01 -18.07
C GLU A 183 7.01 2.54 -17.97
N ASN A 184 7.89 3.06 -17.11
CA ASN A 184 8.04 4.48 -16.88
C ASN A 184 9.28 5.02 -17.59
N VAL A 185 9.10 6.15 -18.26
CA VAL A 185 10.18 6.96 -18.82
C VAL A 185 10.45 8.10 -17.84
N TYR A 186 11.61 8.04 -17.18
CA TYR A 186 12.06 9.12 -16.33
C TYR A 186 12.32 10.38 -17.17
N LEU A 187 11.54 11.43 -16.92
CA LEU A 187 11.82 12.76 -17.47
C LEU A 187 12.76 13.45 -16.49
N GLY A 188 14.07 13.37 -16.77
CA GLY A 188 15.11 13.91 -15.90
C GLY A 188 14.81 15.32 -15.40
N GLY A 189 14.83 15.49 -14.08
CA GLY A 189 14.97 16.82 -13.48
C GLY A 189 16.37 17.33 -13.76
N ALA A 190 16.49 18.57 -14.26
CA ALA A 190 17.71 19.20 -14.76
C ALA A 190 18.88 19.36 -13.75
N GLU A 191 18.83 18.75 -12.56
CA GLU A 191 19.78 19.00 -11.47
C GLU A 191 20.54 17.78 -10.93
N THR A 192 20.34 16.58 -11.47
CA THR A 192 21.22 15.43 -11.15
C THR A 192 22.16 15.12 -12.31
N LYS A 193 23.04 16.08 -12.62
CA LYS A 193 24.27 15.83 -13.39
C LYS A 193 25.15 14.87 -12.59
N GLY A 194 25.02 13.56 -12.80
CA GLY A 194 25.94 12.60 -12.19
C GLY A 194 25.57 11.13 -12.26
N VAL A 195 24.31 10.77 -12.57
CA VAL A 195 23.91 9.36 -12.70
C VAL A 195 23.14 9.19 -14.00
N ASN A 196 23.84 8.72 -15.04
CA ASN A 196 23.29 8.37 -16.36
C ASN A 196 22.45 7.08 -16.35
N ASP A 197 21.92 6.64 -15.22
CA ASP A 197 21.01 5.49 -15.20
C ASP A 197 19.59 5.99 -15.38
N SER A 198 19.13 5.98 -16.62
CA SER A 198 17.70 5.84 -16.90
C SER A 198 17.26 4.48 -16.38
N PHE A 199 16.83 4.41 -15.12
CA PHE A 199 16.24 3.19 -14.57
C PHE A 199 14.83 3.02 -15.16
N GLU A 200 14.71 2.14 -16.13
CA GLU A 200 13.41 1.62 -16.57
C GLU A 200 12.80 0.83 -15.41
N ARG A 201 11.62 1.28 -14.96
CA ARG A 201 10.84 0.61 -13.93
C ARG A 201 9.54 0.15 -14.53
N THR A 202 9.20 -1.12 -14.29
CA THR A 202 7.93 -1.72 -14.69
C THR A 202 6.95 -1.63 -13.54
N PHE A 203 5.77 -1.08 -13.80
CA PHE A 203 4.68 -0.98 -12.83
C PHE A 203 3.52 -1.86 -13.27
N GLU A 204 2.86 -2.52 -12.32
CA GLU A 204 1.54 -3.11 -12.54
C GLU A 204 0.48 -2.01 -12.43
N VAL A 205 -0.47 -1.97 -13.35
CA VAL A 205 -1.68 -1.15 -13.22
C VAL A 205 -2.66 -1.89 -12.32
N ILE A 206 -3.06 -1.27 -11.22
CA ILE A 206 -3.92 -1.87 -10.19
C ILE A 206 -5.25 -1.15 -10.01
N GLY A 207 -5.46 -0.04 -10.72
CA GLY A 207 -6.71 0.71 -10.71
C GLY A 207 -6.72 1.76 -11.81
N ILE A 208 -7.87 1.96 -12.46
CA ILE A 208 -8.02 2.97 -13.51
C ILE A 208 -9.48 3.42 -13.69
N ASP A 209 -9.69 4.73 -13.71
CA ASP A 209 -10.94 5.37 -14.14
C ASP A 209 -10.64 6.48 -15.18
N ASP A 210 -11.60 7.37 -15.42
CA ASP A 210 -11.46 8.43 -16.43
C ASP A 210 -10.49 9.55 -15.99
N LYS A 211 -10.25 9.65 -14.69
CA LYS A 211 -9.48 10.70 -14.02
C LYS A 211 -8.19 10.19 -13.38
N PHE A 212 -8.16 8.97 -12.85
CA PHE A 212 -7.05 8.43 -12.11
C PHE A 212 -6.53 7.12 -12.68
N ILE A 213 -5.23 6.91 -12.56
CA ILE A 213 -4.57 5.62 -12.71
C ILE A 213 -3.72 5.35 -11.48
N ILE A 214 -3.82 4.14 -10.95
CA ILE A 214 -3.01 3.64 -9.85
C ILE A 214 -2.08 2.58 -10.41
N VAL A 215 -0.79 2.77 -10.19
CA VAL A 215 0.24 1.84 -10.61
C VAL A 215 1.10 1.46 -9.43
N ALA A 216 1.67 0.27 -9.44
CA ALA A 216 2.43 -0.22 -8.30
C ALA A 216 3.63 -1.08 -8.70
N GLU A 217 4.64 -1.07 -7.85
CA GLU A 217 5.89 -1.80 -8.05
C GLU A 217 6.39 -2.41 -6.75
N GLU A 218 7.10 -3.53 -6.90
CA GLU A 218 7.87 -4.13 -5.82
C GLU A 218 9.29 -3.57 -5.83
N VAL A 219 9.53 -2.57 -4.97
CA VAL A 219 10.81 -1.83 -4.89
C VAL A 219 11.92 -2.71 -4.33
N GLN A 220 11.57 -3.56 -3.36
CA GLN A 220 12.48 -4.56 -2.81
C GLN A 220 11.71 -5.88 -2.69
N GLU A 221 12.22 -6.90 -3.36
CA GLU A 221 11.63 -8.24 -3.41
C GLU A 221 11.24 -8.73 -2.02
N GLY A 222 9.96 -9.07 -1.88
CA GLY A 222 9.37 -9.60 -0.67
C GLY A 222 9.49 -8.68 0.54
N LYS A 223 9.66 -7.36 0.37
CA LYS A 223 9.87 -6.45 1.52
C LYS A 223 9.22 -5.09 1.39
N THR A 224 9.43 -4.39 0.27
CA THR A 224 8.95 -3.03 0.10
C THR A 224 8.12 -2.95 -1.16
N PHE A 225 6.89 -2.49 -0.99
CA PHE A 225 5.93 -2.32 -2.07
C PHE A 225 5.49 -0.86 -2.14
N GLU A 226 5.38 -0.32 -3.34
CA GLU A 226 5.06 1.07 -3.58
C GLU A 226 3.90 1.17 -4.59
N ALA A 227 2.93 2.02 -4.30
CA ALA A 227 1.85 2.34 -5.20
C ALA A 227 1.78 3.86 -5.40
N ARG A 228 1.50 4.27 -6.62
CA ARG A 228 1.47 5.66 -7.06
C ARG A 228 0.13 5.95 -7.72
N VAL A 229 -0.43 7.09 -7.35
CA VAL A 229 -1.67 7.61 -7.94
C VAL A 229 -1.31 8.78 -8.85
N TYR A 230 -1.76 8.69 -10.08
CA TYR A 230 -1.66 9.76 -11.07
C TYR A 230 -3.05 10.23 -11.47
N GLU A 231 -3.19 11.53 -11.66
CA GLU A 231 -4.40 12.18 -12.14
C GLU A 231 -4.19 12.68 -13.57
N LYS A 232 -5.17 12.43 -14.44
CA LYS A 232 -5.19 12.97 -15.81
C LYS A 232 -5.47 14.47 -15.76
N VAL A 233 -4.57 15.26 -16.31
CA VAL A 233 -4.75 16.71 -16.45
C VAL A 233 -5.53 16.95 -17.75
N GLN A 234 -6.79 17.34 -17.64
CA GLN A 234 -7.58 17.81 -18.79
C GLN A 234 -6.97 19.11 -19.31
N LYS A 235 -6.74 19.19 -20.62
CA LYS A 235 -6.33 20.43 -21.30
C LYS A 235 -7.53 21.33 -21.54
#